data_AF-A0A642C0G8-F1
#
_entry.id   AF-A0A642C0G8-F1
#
_cell.length_a   1.000
_cell.length_b   1.000
_cell.length_c   1.000
_cell.angle_alpha   90.00
_cell.angle_beta   90.00
_cell.angle_gamma   90.00
#
_symmetry.space_group_name_H-M   'P 1'
#
loop_
_entity.id
_entity.type
_entity.pdbx_description
1 polymer ?
#
loop_
_entity_poly.entity_id
_entity_poly.type
_entity_poly.pdbx_seq_one_letter_code
_entity_poly.pdbx_strand_id
1 'polypeptide(L)'
;IERAFYRVTKAEGSYKEALKHLETCESISDSITILQNNTKILEVEKKFNNLRLKEKNHQLELTQQKYMIIICICLIFGIAITLLYLLYRQKTKNEMNKQALELNNIKLELANAFIELDKKKNQLVVSQKENESSQSRLENEIKNLTSNYKKLQRRRIVTSIIFRKLVNIAERSTNCNEPLLTEQLWFSIVSEITETYPNLKMYLLERYPNLSSQEWEYCCLCMFNFDSKTEARLLGINPSSVSTKRLRFRQKLGISAL
;
A
#
# COMPACT_ATOMS: atom_id res chain seq x y z
N ILE A 1 -111.61 61.35 13.33
CA ILE A 1 -112.91 61.37 12.62
C ILE A 1 -114.03 61.05 13.61
N GLU A 2 -114.07 59.86 14.21
CA GLU A 2 -115.04 59.49 15.27
C GLU A 2 -115.08 60.48 16.46
N ARG A 3 -113.93 60.96 16.93
CA ARG A 3 -113.86 61.95 18.02
C ARG A 3 -114.48 63.30 17.67
N ALA A 4 -114.56 63.64 16.38
CA ALA A 4 -115.25 64.84 15.91
C ALA A 4 -116.76 64.60 15.83
N PHE A 5 -117.19 63.43 15.33
CA PHE A 5 -118.61 63.02 15.33
C PHE A 5 -119.20 62.93 16.75
N TYR A 6 -118.45 62.43 17.73
CA TYR A 6 -118.84 62.50 19.15
C TYR A 6 -119.10 63.93 19.63
N ARG A 7 -118.23 64.88 19.27
CA ARG A 7 -118.36 66.28 19.72
C ARG A 7 -119.55 66.99 19.08
N VAL A 8 -119.88 66.68 17.83
CA VAL A 8 -121.02 67.25 17.09
C VAL A 8 -122.35 66.70 17.61
N THR A 9 -122.50 65.37 17.66
CA THR A 9 -123.74 64.71 18.14
C THR A 9 -124.04 65.00 19.62
N LYS A 10 -123.00 65.22 20.44
CA LYS A 10 -123.14 65.69 21.83
C LYS A 10 -123.69 67.11 21.91
N ALA A 11 -123.30 68.00 21.00
CA ALA A 11 -123.79 69.38 20.95
C ALA A 11 -125.22 69.47 20.41
N GLU A 12 -125.62 68.56 19.52
CA GLU A 12 -126.97 68.44 18.95
C GLU A 12 -128.00 67.77 19.88
N GLY A 13 -127.57 67.31 21.07
CA GLY A 13 -128.45 66.68 22.08
C GLY A 13 -128.79 65.20 21.81
N SER A 14 -128.24 64.59 20.76
CA SER A 14 -128.43 63.17 20.41
C SER A 14 -127.47 62.29 21.24
N TYR A 15 -127.72 62.18 22.54
CA TYR A 15 -126.81 61.51 23.49
C TYR A 15 -126.52 60.04 23.17
N LYS A 16 -127.46 59.33 22.53
CA LYS A 16 -127.29 57.91 22.17
C LYS A 16 -126.25 57.71 21.06
N GLU A 17 -126.24 58.59 20.06
CA GLU A 17 -125.25 58.55 18.99
C GLU A 17 -123.90 59.05 19.48
N ALA A 18 -123.87 60.07 20.34
CA ALA A 18 -122.65 60.52 21.00
C ALA A 18 -122.00 59.41 21.83
N LEU A 19 -122.78 58.65 22.63
CA LEU A 19 -122.26 57.52 23.39
C LEU A 19 -121.64 56.45 22.48
N LYS A 20 -122.31 56.11 21.37
CA LYS A 20 -121.79 55.15 20.39
C LYS A 20 -120.46 55.59 19.78
N HIS A 21 -120.33 56.87 19.42
CA HIS A 21 -119.07 57.43 18.91
C HIS A 21 -117.96 57.47 20.00
N LEU A 22 -118.32 57.68 21.27
CA LEU A 22 -117.39 57.62 22.40
C LEU A 22 -116.86 56.19 22.64
N GLU A 23 -117.75 55.21 22.73
CA GLU A 23 -117.39 53.78 22.87
C GLU A 23 -116.48 53.33 21.71
N THR A 24 -116.76 53.82 20.50
CA THR A 24 -115.91 53.57 19.32
C THR A 24 -114.54 54.23 19.46
N CYS A 25 -114.46 55.45 20.00
CA CYS A 25 -113.19 56.13 20.25
C CYS A 25 -112.36 55.42 21.34
N GLU A 26 -112.99 54.95 22.41
CA GLU A 26 -112.33 54.19 23.48
C GLU A 26 -111.79 52.87 22.93
N SER A 27 -112.61 52.10 22.20
CA SER A 27 -112.18 50.85 21.57
C SER A 27 -111.03 51.05 20.58
N ILE A 28 -111.06 52.10 19.75
CA ILE A 28 -109.95 52.44 18.85
C ILE A 28 -108.71 52.83 19.64
N SER A 29 -108.85 53.64 20.71
CA SER A 29 -107.74 54.05 21.55
C SER A 29 -107.06 52.86 22.22
N ASP A 30 -107.84 51.96 22.82
CA ASP A 30 -107.34 50.74 23.46
C ASP A 30 -106.61 49.85 22.45
N SER A 31 -107.17 49.67 21.25
CA SER A 31 -106.53 48.92 20.16
C SER A 31 -105.20 49.55 19.73
N ILE A 32 -105.15 50.89 19.61
CA ILE A 32 -103.89 51.62 19.30
C ILE A 32 -102.86 51.43 20.43
N THR A 33 -103.26 51.53 21.70
CA THR A 33 -102.36 51.32 22.84
C THR A 33 -101.83 49.89 22.89
N ILE A 34 -102.68 48.88 22.64
CA ILE A 34 -102.26 47.47 22.54
C ILE A 34 -101.26 47.30 21.39
N LEU A 35 -101.54 47.85 20.21
CA LEU A 35 -100.63 47.81 19.07
C LEU A 35 -99.29 48.47 19.40
N GLN A 36 -99.28 49.64 20.03
CA GLN A 36 -98.06 50.35 20.44
C GLN A 36 -97.23 49.56 21.46
N ASN A 37 -97.88 48.85 22.38
CA ASN A 37 -97.17 48.01 23.34
C ASN A 37 -96.59 46.76 22.65
N ASN A 38 -97.34 46.14 21.75
CA ASN A 38 -96.85 45.00 20.96
C ASN A 38 -95.67 45.40 20.06
N THR A 39 -95.69 46.58 19.43
CA THR A 39 -94.55 47.04 18.62
C THR A 39 -93.30 47.28 19.48
N LYS A 40 -93.44 47.88 20.66
CA LYS A 40 -92.32 48.06 21.60
C LYS A 40 -91.73 46.71 22.06
N ILE A 41 -92.57 45.73 22.36
CA ILE A 41 -92.13 44.38 22.73
C ILE A 41 -91.37 43.74 21.57
N LEU A 42 -91.90 43.82 20.35
CA LEU A 42 -91.25 43.31 19.14
C LEU A 42 -89.89 43.98 18.88
N GLU A 43 -89.78 45.29 19.08
CA GLU A 43 -88.52 46.01 18.94
C GLU A 43 -87.46 45.55 19.96
N VAL A 44 -87.87 45.38 21.22
CA VAL A 44 -86.99 44.86 22.28
C VAL A 44 -86.54 43.43 21.97
N GLU A 45 -87.47 42.57 21.55
CA GLU A 45 -87.17 41.18 21.18
C GLU A 45 -86.21 41.13 19.98
N LYS A 46 -86.45 41.93 18.94
CA LYS A 46 -85.58 42.04 17.77
C LYS A 46 -84.17 42.49 18.16
N LYS A 47 -84.06 43.49 19.05
CA LYS A 47 -82.76 43.99 19.55
C LYS A 47 -82.03 42.92 20.36
N PHE A 48 -82.73 42.23 21.24
CA PHE A 48 -82.16 41.14 22.04
C PHE A 48 -81.67 39.98 21.16
N ASN A 49 -82.49 39.53 20.20
CA ASN A 49 -82.11 38.49 19.25
C ASN A 49 -80.93 38.90 18.39
N ASN A 50 -80.86 40.17 17.95
CA ASN A 50 -79.72 40.70 17.21
C ASN A 50 -78.43 40.66 18.04
N LEU A 51 -78.47 41.08 19.31
CA LEU A 51 -77.31 41.02 20.22
C LEU A 51 -76.85 39.57 20.43
N ARG A 52 -77.78 38.66 20.68
CA ARG A 52 -77.48 37.23 20.84
C ARG A 52 -76.86 36.62 19.57
N LEU A 53 -77.33 37.03 18.40
CA LEU A 53 -76.79 36.59 17.12
C LEU A 53 -75.37 37.13 16.89
N LYS A 54 -75.13 38.41 17.19
CA LYS A 54 -73.79 39.03 17.12
C LYS A 54 -72.80 38.35 18.05
N GLU A 55 -73.19 38.06 19.29
CA GLU A 55 -72.35 37.34 20.25
C GLU A 55 -71.98 35.96 19.71
N LYS A 56 -72.96 35.19 19.21
CA LYS A 56 -72.69 33.88 18.60
C LYS A 56 -71.76 33.98 17.39
N ASN A 57 -71.97 34.96 16.51
CA ASN A 57 -71.10 35.17 15.35
C ASN A 57 -69.67 35.50 15.79
N HIS A 58 -69.51 36.36 16.79
CA HIS A 58 -68.20 36.70 17.32
C HIS A 58 -67.49 35.47 17.94
N GLN A 59 -68.21 34.66 18.72
CA GLN A 59 -67.69 33.41 19.27
C GLN A 59 -67.29 32.42 18.16
N LEU A 60 -68.07 32.34 17.08
CA LEU A 60 -67.75 31.53 15.91
C LEU A 60 -66.48 32.03 15.21
N GLU A 61 -66.33 33.34 15.00
CA GLU A 61 -65.12 33.94 14.43
C GLU A 61 -63.88 33.66 15.29
N LEU A 62 -63.97 33.83 16.61
CA LEU A 62 -62.88 33.50 17.54
C LEU A 62 -62.51 32.02 17.47
N THR A 63 -63.50 31.14 17.33
CA THR A 63 -63.28 29.70 17.19
C THR A 63 -62.56 29.38 15.86
N GLN A 64 -62.99 29.99 14.76
CA GLN A 64 -62.33 29.83 13.45
C GLN A 64 -60.90 30.37 13.46
N GLN A 65 -60.66 31.54 14.05
CA GLN A 65 -59.32 32.10 14.18
C GLN A 65 -58.39 31.19 14.98
N LYS A 66 -58.86 30.58 16.07
CA LYS A 66 -58.09 29.59 16.84
C LYS A 66 -57.66 28.41 15.97
N TYR A 67 -58.55 27.85 15.15
CA TYR A 67 -58.18 26.76 14.23
C TYR A 67 -57.15 27.20 13.18
N MET A 68 -57.30 28.40 12.60
CA MET A 68 -56.32 28.93 11.64
C MET A 68 -54.93 29.10 12.28
N ILE A 69 -54.86 29.59 13.51
CA ILE A 69 -53.58 29.71 14.26
C ILE A 69 -52.95 28.33 14.48
N ILE A 70 -53.72 27.33 14.90
CA ILE A 70 -53.23 25.96 15.11
C ILE A 70 -52.67 25.38 13.80
N ILE A 71 -53.38 25.53 12.68
CA ILE A 71 -52.93 25.05 11.37
C ILE A 71 -51.61 25.72 10.96
N CYS A 72 -51.50 27.04 11.11
CA CYS A 72 -50.26 27.78 10.83
C CYS A 72 -49.07 27.27 11.65
N ILE A 73 -49.28 27.02 12.94
CA ILE A 73 -48.25 26.45 13.83
C ILE A 73 -47.83 25.05 13.35
N CYS A 74 -48.80 24.19 13.01
CA CYS A 74 -48.52 22.85 12.49
C CYS A 74 -47.71 22.90 11.18
N LEU A 75 -48.00 23.84 10.27
CA LEU A 75 -47.25 24.02 9.03
C LEU A 75 -45.80 24.45 9.30
N ILE A 76 -45.59 25.39 10.22
CA ILE A 76 -44.24 25.83 10.61
C ILE A 76 -43.44 24.65 11.19
N PHE A 77 -44.03 23.86 12.07
CA PHE A 77 -43.37 22.66 12.61
C PHE A 77 -43.07 21.63 11.51
N GLY A 78 -43.99 21.41 10.57
CA GLY A 78 -43.76 20.54 9.42
C GLY A 78 -42.55 20.97 8.58
N ILE A 79 -42.43 22.27 8.30
CA ILE A 79 -41.30 22.85 7.56
C ILE A 79 -40.00 22.73 8.38
N ALA A 80 -40.05 22.96 9.69
CA ALA A 80 -38.87 22.83 10.55
C ALA A 80 -38.33 21.38 10.57
N ILE A 81 -39.23 20.38 10.66
CA ILE A 81 -38.87 18.96 10.64
C ILE A 81 -38.24 18.57 9.30
N THR A 82 -38.81 19.03 8.17
CA THR A 82 -38.25 18.72 6.85
C THR A 82 -36.88 19.37 6.64
N LEU A 83 -36.67 20.61 7.09
CA LEU A 83 -35.37 21.27 7.06
C LEU A 83 -34.33 20.53 7.92
N LEU A 84 -34.67 20.13 9.14
CA LEU A 84 -33.79 19.34 10.00
C LEU A 84 -33.39 18.01 9.34
N TYR A 85 -34.34 17.32 8.72
CA TYR A 85 -34.08 16.08 7.98
C TYR A 85 -33.12 16.30 6.80
N LEU A 86 -33.32 17.38 6.02
CA LEU A 86 -32.44 17.70 4.89
C LEU A 86 -31.02 18.04 5.34
N LEU A 87 -30.87 18.81 6.42
CA LEU A 87 -29.55 19.13 6.99
C LEU A 87 -28.85 17.88 7.52
N TYR A 88 -29.57 16.99 8.21
CA TYR A 88 -29.04 15.72 8.66
C TYR A 88 -28.57 14.86 7.49
N ARG A 89 -29.41 14.72 6.45
CA ARG A 89 -29.08 13.97 5.24
C ARG A 89 -27.87 14.55 4.50
N GLN A 90 -27.76 15.87 4.42
CA GLN A 90 -26.63 16.56 3.80
C GLN A 90 -25.33 16.31 4.57
N LYS A 91 -25.37 16.39 5.90
CA LYS A 91 -24.20 16.12 6.75
C LYS A 91 -23.70 14.68 6.55
N THR A 92 -24.58 13.69 6.61
CA THR A 92 -24.20 12.28 6.41
C THR A 92 -23.65 12.02 5.01
N LYS A 93 -24.23 12.62 3.96
CA LYS A 93 -23.73 12.49 2.59
C LYS A 93 -22.32 13.07 2.43
N ASN A 94 -22.03 14.20 3.07
CA ASN A 94 -20.73 14.84 3.00
C ASN A 94 -19.63 14.01 3.68
N GLU A 95 -19.91 13.42 4.85
CA GLU A 95 -18.97 12.52 5.54
C GLU A 95 -18.66 11.28 4.68
N MET A 96 -19.68 10.64 4.10
CA MET A 96 -19.51 9.49 3.21
C MET A 96 -18.69 9.84 1.95
N ASN A 97 -18.92 11.01 1.37
CA ASN A 97 -18.15 11.48 0.22
C ASN A 97 -16.68 11.74 0.60
N LYS A 98 -16.43 12.32 1.78
CA LYS A 98 -15.08 12.54 2.28
C LYS A 98 -14.33 11.23 2.48
N GLN A 99 -14.97 10.24 3.12
CA GLN A 99 -14.41 8.90 3.28
C GLN A 99 -14.15 8.23 1.92
N ALA A 100 -15.05 8.37 0.94
CA ALA A 100 -14.85 7.84 -0.40
C ALA A 100 -13.67 8.51 -1.13
N LEU A 101 -13.46 9.81 -0.95
CA LEU A 101 -12.31 10.53 -1.49
C LEU A 101 -11.00 10.09 -0.83
N GLU A 102 -10.97 9.97 0.50
CA GLU A 102 -9.81 9.46 1.24
C GLU A 102 -9.46 8.03 0.79
N LEU A 103 -10.46 7.16 0.65
CA LEU A 103 -10.25 5.80 0.16
C LEU A 103 -9.70 5.79 -1.28
N ASN A 104 -10.21 6.64 -2.16
CA ASN A 104 -9.70 6.74 -3.52
C ASN A 104 -8.27 7.27 -3.56
N ASN A 105 -7.93 8.25 -2.74
CA ASN A 105 -6.55 8.76 -2.62
C ASN A 105 -5.60 7.65 -2.15
N ILE A 106 -5.96 6.90 -1.11
CA ILE A 106 -5.16 5.77 -0.61
C ILE A 106 -4.98 4.70 -1.70
N LYS A 107 -6.04 4.38 -2.47
CA LYS A 107 -5.93 3.44 -3.60
C LYS A 107 -4.95 3.93 -4.66
N LEU A 108 -4.96 5.23 -4.95
CA LEU A 108 -4.07 5.84 -5.94
C LEU A 108 -2.62 5.83 -5.45
N GLU A 109 -2.39 6.19 -4.18
CA GLU A 109 -1.07 6.09 -3.54
C GLU A 109 -0.54 4.66 -3.54
N LEU A 110 -1.39 3.69 -3.21
CA LEU A 110 -1.03 2.26 -3.22
C LEU A 110 -0.69 1.76 -4.63
N ALA A 111 -1.44 2.18 -5.64
CA ALA A 111 -1.15 1.85 -7.04
C ALA A 111 0.20 2.46 -7.48
N ASN A 112 0.47 3.72 -7.14
CA ASN A 112 1.73 4.38 -7.45
C ASN A 112 2.92 3.71 -6.75
N ALA A 113 2.78 3.40 -5.45
CA ALA A 113 3.79 2.68 -4.68
C ALA A 113 4.05 1.28 -5.26
N PHE A 114 3.02 0.58 -5.72
CA PHE A 114 3.15 -0.71 -6.39
C PHE A 114 3.94 -0.61 -7.70
N ILE A 115 3.63 0.39 -8.55
CA ILE A 115 4.34 0.62 -9.81
C ILE A 115 5.82 0.94 -9.55
N GLU A 116 6.11 1.78 -8.55
CA GLU A 116 7.49 2.10 -8.19
C GLU A 116 8.25 0.88 -7.66
N LEU A 117 7.61 0.09 -6.81
CA LEU A 117 8.17 -1.16 -6.28
C LEU A 117 8.49 -2.14 -7.41
N ASP A 118 7.56 -2.35 -8.34
CA ASP A 118 7.76 -3.26 -9.48
C ASP A 118 8.91 -2.78 -10.38
N LYS A 119 8.97 -1.46 -10.66
CA LYS A 119 10.08 -0.86 -11.39
C LYS A 119 11.43 -1.09 -10.71
N LYS A 120 11.52 -0.87 -9.39
CA LYS A 120 12.74 -1.10 -8.61
C LYS A 120 13.13 -2.57 -8.56
N LYS A 121 12.16 -3.47 -8.44
CA LYS A 121 12.37 -4.92 -8.49
C LYS A 121 12.92 -5.35 -9.84
N ASN A 122 12.36 -4.86 -10.95
CA ASN A 122 12.84 -5.17 -12.29
C ASN A 122 14.25 -4.62 -12.53
N GLN A 123 14.55 -3.41 -12.07
CA GLN A 123 15.91 -2.84 -12.12
C GLN A 123 16.92 -3.73 -11.38
N LEU A 124 16.56 -4.20 -10.19
CA LEU A 124 17.43 -5.07 -9.39
C LEU A 124 17.72 -6.40 -10.10
N VAL A 125 16.71 -7.04 -10.71
CA VAL A 125 16.89 -8.29 -11.47
C VAL A 125 17.81 -8.10 -12.68
N VAL A 126 17.67 -6.98 -13.40
CA VAL A 126 18.55 -6.66 -14.55
C VAL A 126 19.99 -6.48 -14.08
N SER A 127 20.23 -5.66 -13.05
CA SER A 127 21.58 -5.44 -12.51
C SER A 127 22.21 -6.72 -11.95
N GLN A 128 21.43 -7.62 -11.34
CA GLN A 128 21.92 -8.93 -10.90
C GLN A 128 22.39 -9.79 -12.08
N LYS A 129 21.60 -9.89 -13.15
CA LYS A 129 21.99 -10.65 -14.35
C LYS A 129 23.24 -10.08 -15.02
N GLU A 130 23.37 -8.76 -15.07
CA GLU A 130 24.56 -8.11 -15.60
C GLU A 130 25.80 -8.42 -14.76
N ASN A 131 25.66 -8.42 -13.42
CA ASN A 131 26.73 -8.80 -12.51
C ASN A 131 27.10 -10.28 -12.60
N GLU A 132 26.13 -11.19 -12.72
CA GLU A 132 26.41 -12.62 -12.94
C GLU A 132 27.14 -12.86 -14.26
N SER A 133 26.73 -12.14 -15.32
CA SER A 133 27.40 -12.18 -16.62
C SER A 133 28.83 -11.65 -16.54
N SER A 134 29.05 -10.52 -15.87
CA SER A 134 30.40 -9.95 -15.70
C SER A 134 31.29 -10.85 -14.83
N GLN A 135 30.75 -11.43 -13.75
CA GLN A 135 31.46 -12.38 -12.91
C GLN A 135 31.87 -13.63 -13.70
N SER A 136 30.96 -14.23 -14.47
CA SER A 136 31.28 -15.42 -15.27
C SER A 136 32.35 -15.14 -16.35
N ARG A 137 32.40 -13.92 -16.90
CA ARG A 137 33.46 -13.48 -17.81
C ARG A 137 34.82 -13.40 -17.10
N LEU A 138 34.86 -12.79 -15.92
CA LEU A 138 36.09 -12.68 -15.13
C LEU A 138 36.60 -14.06 -14.69
N GLU A 139 35.71 -14.97 -14.28
CA GLU A 139 36.07 -16.35 -13.94
C GLU A 139 36.69 -17.10 -15.13
N ASN A 140 36.11 -16.94 -16.32
CA ASN A 140 36.66 -17.51 -17.55
C ASN A 140 38.02 -16.89 -17.92
N GLU A 141 38.18 -15.59 -17.73
CA GLU A 141 39.45 -14.90 -17.96
C GLU A 141 40.53 -15.37 -16.98
N ILE A 142 40.22 -15.48 -15.68
CA ILE A 142 41.12 -16.04 -14.66
C ILE A 142 41.52 -17.46 -15.04
N LYS A 143 40.57 -18.30 -15.47
CA LYS A 143 40.85 -19.68 -15.90
C LYS A 143 41.80 -19.71 -17.10
N ASN A 144 41.57 -18.85 -18.10
CA ASN A 144 42.43 -18.72 -19.27
C ASN A 144 43.83 -18.21 -18.92
N LEU A 145 43.93 -17.16 -18.12
CA LEU A 145 45.20 -16.62 -17.64
C LEU A 145 45.98 -17.64 -16.81
N THR A 146 45.29 -18.38 -15.93
CA THR A 146 45.90 -19.46 -15.14
C THR A 146 46.45 -20.57 -16.05
N SER A 147 45.69 -20.97 -17.08
CA SER A 147 46.14 -21.96 -18.07
C SER A 147 47.35 -21.46 -18.86
N ASN A 148 47.32 -20.21 -19.32
CA ASN A 148 48.44 -19.59 -20.05
C ASN A 148 49.68 -19.47 -19.17
N TYR A 149 49.53 -19.05 -17.91
CA TYR A 149 50.62 -18.96 -16.95
C TYR A 149 51.29 -20.33 -16.74
N LYS A 150 50.52 -21.40 -16.51
CA LYS A 150 51.03 -22.78 -16.41
C LYS A 150 51.77 -23.23 -17.68
N LYS A 151 51.25 -22.89 -18.86
CA LYS A 151 51.91 -23.18 -20.15
C LYS A 151 53.24 -22.45 -20.28
N LEU A 152 53.31 -21.18 -19.88
CA LEU A 152 54.53 -20.37 -19.90
C LEU A 152 55.58 -20.93 -18.93
N GLN A 153 55.17 -21.29 -17.71
CA GLN A 153 56.05 -21.96 -16.74
C GLN A 153 56.62 -23.26 -17.31
N ARG A 154 55.77 -24.10 -17.93
CA ARG A 154 56.24 -25.34 -18.55
C ARG A 154 57.21 -25.08 -19.70
N ARG A 155 56.90 -24.10 -20.57
CA ARG A 155 57.78 -23.71 -21.68
C ARG A 155 59.14 -23.29 -21.16
N ARG A 156 59.20 -22.43 -20.14
CA ARG A 156 60.44 -21.97 -19.51
C ARG A 156 61.32 -23.14 -19.06
N ILE A 157 60.76 -24.06 -18.28
CA ILE A 157 61.49 -25.24 -17.78
C ILE A 157 62.05 -26.07 -18.93
N VAL A 158 61.23 -26.40 -19.93
CA VAL A 158 61.69 -27.25 -21.05
C VAL A 158 62.74 -26.54 -21.91
N THR A 159 62.70 -25.21 -21.98
CA THR A 159 63.72 -24.42 -22.69
C THR A 159 65.00 -24.18 -21.89
N SER A 160 65.01 -24.46 -20.58
CA SER A 160 66.15 -24.15 -19.73
C SER A 160 67.38 -24.99 -20.07
N ILE A 161 68.55 -24.39 -19.86
CA ILE A 161 69.84 -25.05 -20.11
C ILE A 161 69.98 -26.27 -19.20
N ILE A 162 69.55 -26.15 -17.93
CA ILE A 162 69.60 -27.23 -16.97
C ILE A 162 68.69 -28.40 -17.38
N PHE A 163 67.49 -28.15 -17.91
CA PHE A 163 66.61 -29.22 -18.41
C PHE A 163 67.31 -30.03 -19.51
N ARG A 164 67.88 -29.36 -20.53
CA ARG A 164 68.61 -30.03 -21.62
C ARG A 164 69.83 -30.79 -21.11
N LYS A 165 70.56 -30.20 -20.16
CA LYS A 165 71.73 -30.83 -19.53
C LYS A 165 71.35 -32.12 -18.80
N LEU A 166 70.25 -32.11 -18.05
CA LEU A 166 69.74 -33.28 -17.32
C LEU A 166 69.28 -34.38 -18.27
N VAL A 167 68.54 -34.04 -19.33
CA VAL A 167 68.13 -35.02 -20.36
C VAL A 167 69.35 -35.68 -21.01
N ASN A 168 70.34 -34.88 -21.42
CA ASN A 168 71.56 -35.38 -22.06
C ASN A 168 72.36 -36.31 -21.12
N ILE A 169 72.51 -35.94 -19.84
CA ILE A 169 73.15 -36.79 -18.82
C ILE A 169 72.40 -38.13 -18.66
N ALA A 170 71.07 -38.09 -18.61
CA ALA A 170 70.25 -39.29 -18.48
C ALA A 170 70.23 -40.17 -19.74
N GLU A 171 70.44 -39.60 -20.93
CA GLU A 171 70.52 -40.34 -22.19
C GLU A 171 71.89 -41.01 -22.39
N ARG A 172 72.98 -40.35 -21.96
CA ARG A 172 74.36 -40.86 -22.09
C ARG A 172 74.74 -41.90 -21.05
N SER A 173 73.98 -42.02 -19.96
CA SER A 173 74.27 -43.00 -18.92
C SER A 173 73.93 -44.42 -19.37
N THR A 174 74.94 -45.29 -19.39
CA THR A 174 74.81 -46.73 -19.63
C THR A 174 74.61 -47.52 -18.33
N ASN A 175 74.91 -46.93 -17.17
CA ASN A 175 74.90 -47.60 -15.86
C ASN A 175 73.82 -46.99 -14.96
N CYS A 176 72.82 -47.78 -14.58
CA CYS A 176 71.61 -47.30 -13.89
C CYS A 176 71.72 -47.23 -12.36
N ASN A 177 72.86 -47.60 -11.78
CA ASN A 177 73.02 -47.82 -10.34
C ASN A 177 73.86 -46.74 -9.63
N GLU A 178 74.34 -45.72 -10.34
CA GLU A 178 75.07 -44.59 -9.75
C GLU A 178 74.28 -43.28 -9.90
N PRO A 179 74.19 -42.44 -8.86
CA PRO A 179 73.52 -41.16 -8.93
C PRO A 179 74.30 -40.19 -9.82
N LEU A 180 73.66 -39.69 -10.88
CA LEU A 180 74.27 -38.79 -11.86
C LEU A 180 74.20 -37.31 -11.46
N LEU A 181 73.46 -37.00 -10.40
CA LEU A 181 73.24 -35.64 -9.91
C LEU A 181 74.31 -35.23 -8.90
N THR A 182 75.20 -34.34 -9.30
CA THR A 182 76.17 -33.68 -8.42
C THR A 182 75.49 -32.55 -7.61
N GLU A 183 76.11 -32.14 -6.51
CA GLU A 183 75.63 -31.03 -5.67
C GLU A 183 75.42 -29.73 -6.48
N GLN A 184 76.30 -29.44 -7.44
CA GLN A 184 76.17 -28.28 -8.33
C GLN A 184 74.94 -28.38 -9.26
N LEU A 185 74.57 -29.59 -9.70
CA LEU A 185 73.36 -29.80 -10.49
C LEU A 185 72.10 -29.63 -9.63
N TRP A 186 72.12 -30.10 -8.39
CA TRP A 186 71.03 -29.87 -7.43
C TRP A 186 70.79 -28.39 -7.17
N PHE A 187 71.85 -27.61 -6.95
CA PHE A 187 71.75 -26.16 -6.82
C PHE A 187 71.11 -25.52 -8.07
N SER A 188 71.54 -25.94 -9.26
CA SER A 188 70.99 -25.43 -10.54
C SER A 188 69.50 -25.78 -10.72
N ILE A 189 69.11 -26.99 -10.34
CA ILE A 189 67.71 -27.47 -10.34
C ILE A 189 66.85 -26.59 -9.42
N VAL A 190 67.32 -26.36 -8.19
CA VAL A 190 66.60 -25.56 -7.20
C VAL A 190 66.47 -24.10 -7.67
N SER A 191 67.53 -23.51 -8.24
CA SER A 191 67.50 -22.14 -8.77
C SER A 191 66.46 -21.99 -9.87
N GLU A 192 66.49 -22.88 -10.88
CA GLU A 192 65.55 -22.82 -12.01
C GLU A 192 64.08 -22.94 -11.57
N ILE A 193 63.79 -23.83 -10.61
CA ILE A 193 62.44 -24.01 -10.08
C ILE A 193 62.01 -22.83 -9.22
N THR A 194 62.91 -22.31 -8.39
CA THR A 194 62.58 -21.15 -7.55
C THR A 194 62.29 -19.93 -8.43
N GLU A 195 63.02 -19.73 -9.52
CA GLU A 195 62.71 -18.63 -10.43
C GLU A 195 61.45 -18.86 -11.28
N THR A 196 61.14 -20.11 -11.63
CA THR A 196 59.92 -20.44 -12.40
C THR A 196 58.66 -20.47 -11.53
N TYR A 197 58.80 -20.85 -10.26
CA TYR A 197 57.75 -20.98 -9.27
C TYR A 197 58.16 -20.28 -7.95
N PRO A 198 58.23 -18.94 -7.93
CA PRO A 198 58.77 -18.17 -6.79
C PRO A 198 58.07 -18.45 -5.46
N ASN A 199 56.76 -18.73 -5.49
CA ASN A 199 55.98 -18.96 -4.28
C ASN A 199 55.90 -20.43 -3.87
N LEU A 200 56.51 -21.36 -4.62
CA LEU A 200 56.37 -22.80 -4.39
C LEU A 200 56.92 -23.22 -3.02
N LYS A 201 58.11 -22.72 -2.65
CA LYS A 201 58.75 -23.08 -1.39
C LYS A 201 57.95 -22.58 -0.18
N MET A 202 57.47 -21.35 -0.23
CA MET A 202 56.61 -20.78 0.81
C MET A 202 55.31 -21.58 0.95
N TYR A 203 54.65 -21.86 -0.17
CA TYR A 203 53.43 -22.67 -0.19
C TYR A 203 53.63 -24.06 0.42
N LEU A 204 54.76 -24.71 0.15
CA LEU A 204 55.07 -26.02 0.71
C LEU A 204 55.39 -25.96 2.21
N LEU A 205 56.11 -24.93 2.67
CA LEU A 205 56.45 -24.78 4.09
C LEU A 205 55.23 -24.44 4.95
N GLU A 206 54.28 -23.66 4.44
CA GLU A 206 53.00 -23.41 5.11
C GLU A 206 52.23 -24.71 5.37
N ARG A 207 52.23 -25.62 4.38
CA ARG A 207 51.48 -26.88 4.45
C ARG A 207 52.26 -28.04 5.08
N TYR A 208 53.59 -27.99 5.01
CA TYR A 208 54.50 -28.99 5.54
C TYR A 208 55.73 -28.30 6.17
N PRO A 209 55.60 -27.83 7.43
CA PRO A 209 56.64 -27.02 8.10
C PRO A 209 57.97 -27.76 8.31
N ASN A 210 57.94 -29.10 8.39
CA ASN A 210 59.11 -29.95 8.64
C ASN A 210 59.72 -30.49 7.32
N LEU A 211 59.70 -29.69 6.24
CA LEU A 211 60.31 -30.05 4.96
C LEU A 211 61.84 -30.03 5.05
N SER A 212 62.46 -31.20 4.92
CA SER A 212 63.92 -31.29 4.88
C SER A 212 64.49 -30.74 3.56
N SER A 213 65.76 -30.33 3.56
CA SER A 213 66.42 -29.81 2.35
C SER A 213 66.42 -30.82 1.19
N GLN A 214 66.64 -32.10 1.48
CA GLN A 214 66.61 -33.18 0.47
C GLN A 214 65.22 -33.38 -0.13
N GLU A 215 64.17 -33.19 0.67
CA GLU A 215 62.78 -33.27 0.20
C GLU A 215 62.39 -32.07 -0.65
N TRP A 216 62.90 -30.89 -0.31
CA TRP A 216 62.76 -29.70 -1.15
C TRP A 216 63.46 -29.90 -2.51
N GLU A 217 64.69 -30.40 -2.51
CA GLU A 217 65.42 -30.74 -3.75
C GLU A 217 64.66 -31.76 -4.60
N TYR A 218 64.16 -32.83 -3.97
CA TYR A 218 63.36 -33.82 -4.66
C TYR A 218 62.05 -33.24 -5.22
N CYS A 219 61.41 -32.32 -4.49
CA CYS A 219 60.25 -31.58 -4.99
C CYS A 219 60.60 -30.76 -6.23
N CYS A 220 61.72 -30.04 -6.21
CA CYS A 220 62.20 -29.29 -7.37
C CYS A 220 62.42 -30.21 -8.57
N LEU A 221 63.04 -31.37 -8.39
CA LEU A 221 63.21 -32.35 -9.46
C LEU A 221 61.86 -32.84 -10.01
N CYS A 222 60.86 -33.07 -9.16
CA CYS A 222 59.52 -33.47 -9.58
C CYS A 222 58.84 -32.40 -10.46
N MET A 223 59.11 -31.11 -10.23
CA MET A 223 58.55 -30.00 -11.03
C MET A 223 59.07 -29.98 -12.48
N PHE A 224 60.23 -30.59 -12.75
CA PHE A 224 60.71 -30.80 -14.13
C PHE A 224 59.84 -31.79 -14.90
N ASN A 225 59.02 -32.60 -14.22
CA ASN A 225 58.10 -33.57 -14.80
C ASN A 225 58.76 -34.43 -15.90
N PHE A 226 59.88 -35.05 -15.55
CA PHE A 226 60.54 -36.07 -16.37
C PHE A 226 59.70 -37.36 -16.39
N ASP A 227 59.92 -38.21 -17.40
CA ASP A 227 59.36 -39.55 -17.39
C ASP A 227 60.08 -40.43 -16.36
N SER A 228 59.44 -41.52 -15.94
CA SER A 228 59.97 -42.39 -14.89
C SER A 228 61.34 -42.98 -15.23
N LYS A 229 61.67 -43.15 -16.52
CA LYS A 229 62.97 -43.66 -16.96
C LYS A 229 64.08 -42.62 -16.78
N THR A 230 63.85 -41.37 -17.19
CA THR A 230 64.83 -40.30 -17.04
C THR A 230 65.08 -39.99 -15.56
N GLU A 231 64.02 -39.89 -14.75
CA GLU A 231 64.16 -39.65 -13.31
C GLU A 231 64.91 -40.78 -12.61
N ALA A 232 64.64 -42.04 -12.95
CA ALA A 232 65.34 -43.20 -12.41
C ALA A 232 66.85 -43.12 -12.63
N ARG A 233 67.26 -42.80 -13.86
CA ARG A 233 68.67 -42.66 -14.23
C ARG A 233 69.33 -41.49 -13.52
N LEU A 234 68.65 -40.34 -13.42
CA LEU A 234 69.19 -39.17 -12.71
C LEU A 234 69.43 -39.47 -11.22
N LEU A 235 68.49 -40.19 -10.60
CA LEU A 235 68.56 -40.55 -9.17
C LEU A 235 69.41 -41.79 -8.87
N GLY A 236 69.85 -42.53 -9.89
CA GLY A 236 70.58 -43.80 -9.71
C GLY A 236 69.72 -44.89 -9.06
N ILE A 237 68.41 -44.93 -9.34
CA ILE A 237 67.48 -45.93 -8.78
C ILE A 237 66.77 -46.71 -9.88
N ASN A 238 66.18 -47.86 -9.53
CA ASN A 238 65.39 -48.65 -10.47
C ASN A 238 64.14 -47.87 -10.94
N PRO A 239 63.78 -47.87 -12.25
CA PRO A 239 62.55 -47.28 -12.76
C PRO A 239 61.27 -47.65 -12.02
N SER A 240 61.16 -48.90 -11.55
CA SER A 240 60.02 -49.36 -10.74
C SER A 240 59.94 -48.69 -9.35
N SER A 241 61.07 -48.26 -8.81
CA SER A 241 61.17 -47.57 -7.51
C SER A 241 60.78 -46.09 -7.57
N VAL A 242 60.88 -45.45 -8.75
CA VAL A 242 60.52 -44.03 -8.93
C VAL A 242 59.05 -43.79 -8.63
N SER A 243 58.16 -44.64 -9.16
CA SER A 243 56.71 -44.51 -8.95
C SER A 243 56.36 -44.60 -7.46
N THR A 244 57.01 -45.52 -6.73
CA THR A 244 56.83 -45.69 -5.28
C THR A 244 57.38 -44.48 -4.51
N LYS A 245 58.53 -43.94 -4.91
CA LYS A 245 59.13 -42.74 -4.29
C LYS A 245 58.25 -41.51 -4.50
N ARG A 246 57.77 -41.28 -5.73
CA ARG A 246 56.79 -40.22 -6.06
C ARG A 246 55.51 -40.37 -5.24
N LEU A 247 54.95 -41.58 -5.14
CA LEU A 247 53.73 -41.83 -4.38
C LEU A 247 53.91 -41.51 -2.90
N ARG A 248 54.96 -42.05 -2.25
CA ARG A 248 55.27 -41.78 -0.84
C ARG A 248 55.46 -40.28 -0.58
N PHE A 249 56.18 -39.61 -1.47
CA PHE A 249 56.40 -38.17 -1.36
C PHE A 249 55.10 -37.38 -1.51
N ARG A 250 54.26 -37.71 -2.49
CA ARG A 250 52.94 -37.07 -2.64
C ARG A 250 52.01 -37.37 -1.47
N GLN A 251 52.01 -38.58 -0.91
CA GLN A 251 51.25 -38.91 0.30
C GLN A 251 51.69 -38.06 1.49
N LYS A 252 53.01 -37.92 1.67
CA LYS A 252 53.60 -37.07 2.70
C LYS A 252 53.20 -35.59 2.55
N LEU A 253 53.03 -35.11 1.32
CA LEU A 253 52.53 -33.77 1.01
C LEU A 253 50.98 -33.65 1.02
N GLY A 254 50.25 -34.75 1.22
CA GLY A 254 48.78 -34.78 1.16
C GLY A 254 48.20 -34.60 -0.25
N ILE A 255 48.92 -35.01 -1.30
CA ILE A 255 48.61 -34.81 -2.74
C ILE A 255 48.14 -36.13 -3.43
N SER A 256 48.08 -37.28 -2.75
CA SER A 256 47.52 -38.55 -3.32
C SER A 256 46.66 -39.27 -2.28
N ALA A 257 45.44 -39.76 -2.56
CA ALA A 257 44.53 -39.65 -3.69
C ALA A 257 43.09 -39.84 -3.14
N LEU A 258 42.16 -39.03 -3.63
CA LEU A 258 40.87 -39.51 -4.15
C LEU A 258 41.09 -39.86 -5.61
#